data_AF-A0A4R7NS96-F1
#
_entry.id   AF-A0A4R7NS96-F1
#
_cell.length_a   1.000
_cell.length_b   1.000
_cell.length_c   1.000
_cell.angle_alpha   90.00
_cell.angle_beta   90.00
_cell.angle_gamma   90.00
#
_symmetry.space_group_name_H-M   'P 1'
#
loop_
_entity.id
_entity.type
_entity.pdbx_description
1 polymer ?
#
loop_
_entity_poly.entity_id
_entity_poly.type
_entity_poly.pdbx_seq_one_letter_code
_entity_poly.pdbx_strand_id
1 'polypeptide(L)'
;MNREIVTSAIGADLVRAELSFFARHFQERGQKVCGALFGFAWGNDYYPGSEWDHVSIPLADLVQEVERVESQGWGRVGADDLFITLKELGVEFRFCHEADIHLTFEAGAELGEFYFERWSALGFAPSEWEVLHAGKLGAKIR
;
A
#
# COMPACT_ATOMS: atom_id res chain seq x y z
N MET A 1 14.31 -13.11 -4.65
CA MET A 1 13.83 -12.23 -5.74
C MET A 1 12.49 -11.69 -5.30
N ASN A 2 12.27 -10.39 -5.40
CA ASN A 2 11.02 -9.80 -4.94
C ASN A 2 9.92 -10.09 -5.97
N ARG A 3 8.69 -10.16 -5.48
CA ARG A 3 7.49 -10.31 -6.27
C ARG A 3 6.56 -9.16 -5.98
N GLU A 4 5.70 -8.87 -6.94
CA GLU A 4 4.68 -7.85 -6.82
C GLU A 4 3.33 -8.40 -7.27
N ILE A 5 2.31 -8.23 -6.43
CA ILE A 5 0.92 -8.46 -6.80
C ILE A 5 0.28 -7.11 -7.08
N VAL A 6 -0.38 -6.98 -8.23
CA VAL A 6 -1.08 -5.78 -8.66
C VAL A 6 -2.54 -6.12 -8.92
N THR A 7 -3.48 -5.39 -8.31
CA THR A 7 -4.91 -5.52 -8.62
C THR A 7 -5.26 -4.80 -9.93
N SER A 8 -6.44 -5.05 -10.50
CA SER A 8 -7.03 -4.06 -11.41
C SER A 8 -7.41 -2.80 -10.63
N ALA A 9 -7.74 -1.71 -11.33
CA ALA A 9 -8.39 -0.57 -10.67
C ALA A 9 -9.70 -1.02 -10.00
N ILE A 10 -9.80 -0.83 -8.68
CA ILE A 10 -10.95 -1.23 -7.86
C ILE A 10 -11.81 -0.03 -7.44
N GLY A 11 -11.33 1.19 -7.68
CA GLY A 11 -12.03 2.43 -7.32
C GLY A 11 -11.81 2.85 -5.86
N ALA A 12 -11.86 4.16 -5.62
CA ALA A 12 -11.41 4.78 -4.37
C ALA A 12 -12.10 4.25 -3.10
N ASP A 13 -13.38 3.91 -3.16
CA ASP A 13 -14.11 3.38 -1.99
C ASP A 13 -13.58 2.00 -1.57
N LEU A 14 -13.25 1.13 -2.53
CA LEU A 14 -12.66 -0.18 -2.26
C LEU A 14 -11.19 -0.06 -1.85
N VAL A 15 -10.44 0.88 -2.42
CA VAL A 15 -9.08 1.21 -1.96
C VAL A 15 -9.09 1.63 -0.49
N ARG A 16 -10.01 2.51 -0.10
CA ARG A 16 -10.18 2.93 1.31
C ARG A 16 -10.57 1.76 2.21
N ALA A 17 -11.50 0.93 1.78
CA ALA A 17 -11.90 -0.25 2.54
C ALA A 17 -10.69 -1.20 2.76
N GLU A 18 -9.83 -1.34 1.74
CA GLU A 18 -8.64 -2.18 1.84
C GLU A 18 -7.54 -1.55 2.70
N LEU A 19 -7.40 -0.22 2.72
CA LEU A 19 -6.52 0.48 3.67
C LEU A 19 -6.94 0.22 5.13
N SER A 20 -8.25 0.29 5.40
CA SER A 20 -8.81 -0.02 6.72
C SER A 20 -8.62 -1.49 7.09
N PHE A 21 -8.80 -2.40 6.13
CA PHE A 21 -8.51 -3.81 6.32
C PHE A 21 -7.02 -4.05 6.61
N PHE A 22 -6.13 -3.45 5.84
CA PHE A 22 -4.67 -3.52 6.02
C PHE A 22 -4.29 -3.13 7.46
N ALA A 23 -4.74 -1.95 7.91
CA ALA A 23 -4.41 -1.43 9.24
C ALA A 23 -4.82 -2.44 10.31
N ARG A 24 -6.09 -2.86 10.29
CA ARG A 24 -6.63 -3.84 11.22
C ARG A 24 -5.91 -5.19 11.16
N HIS A 25 -5.67 -5.71 9.96
CA HIS A 25 -5.07 -7.02 9.72
C HIS A 25 -3.68 -7.13 10.34
N PHE A 26 -2.87 -6.06 10.24
CA PHE A 26 -1.52 -6.04 10.80
C PHE A 26 -1.50 -5.70 12.29
N GLN A 27 -2.43 -4.87 12.78
CA GLN A 27 -2.61 -4.67 14.22
C GLN A 27 -2.97 -5.98 14.94
N GLU A 28 -3.89 -6.76 14.40
CA GLU A 28 -4.28 -8.07 14.96
C GLU A 28 -3.13 -9.07 14.96
N ARG A 29 -2.10 -8.86 14.12
CA ARG A 29 -0.84 -9.62 14.08
C ARG A 29 0.26 -9.06 14.98
N GLY A 30 -0.06 -8.06 15.80
CA GLY A 30 0.85 -7.46 16.76
C GLY A 30 1.79 -6.39 16.19
N GLN A 31 1.64 -6.02 14.92
CA GLN A 31 2.37 -4.89 14.35
C GLN A 31 1.85 -3.60 14.98
N LYS A 32 2.77 -2.73 15.40
CA LYS A 32 2.43 -1.48 16.10
C LYS A 32 2.59 -0.25 15.23
N VAL A 33 3.57 -0.25 14.35
CA VAL A 33 3.98 0.89 13.53
C VAL A 33 4.22 0.45 12.10
N CYS A 34 3.96 1.36 11.17
CA CYS A 34 4.34 1.24 9.77
C CYS A 34 5.09 2.49 9.32
N GLY A 35 5.91 2.38 8.28
CA GLY A 35 6.44 3.54 7.58
C GLY A 35 5.46 3.96 6.48
N ALA A 36 4.95 5.18 6.50
CA ALA A 36 4.10 5.71 5.44
C ALA A 36 4.82 6.81 4.65
N LEU A 37 4.74 6.75 3.33
CA LEU A 37 5.20 7.83 2.45
C LEU A 37 3.99 8.32 1.66
N PHE A 38 3.63 9.58 1.90
CA PHE A 38 2.58 10.27 1.19
C PHE A 38 3.17 10.80 -0.12
N GLY A 39 2.81 10.17 -1.24
CA GLY A 39 3.43 10.39 -2.54
C GLY A 39 3.12 11.74 -3.18
N PHE A 40 3.23 11.80 -4.50
CA PHE A 40 2.96 13.02 -5.26
C PHE A 40 1.53 13.53 -5.04
N ALA A 41 1.36 14.86 -5.09
CA ALA A 41 0.23 15.64 -4.55
C ALA A 41 0.25 15.85 -3.04
N TRP A 42 0.18 14.79 -2.23
CA TRP A 42 0.20 14.89 -0.76
C TRP A 42 1.47 15.57 -0.24
N GLY A 43 2.62 15.13 -0.76
CA GLY A 43 3.94 15.44 -0.20
C GLY A 43 4.33 16.91 -0.29
N ASN A 44 3.70 17.69 -1.17
CA ASN A 44 3.97 19.12 -1.31
C ASN A 44 3.60 19.90 -0.04
N ASP A 45 2.52 19.49 0.62
CA ASP A 45 2.00 20.14 1.82
C ASP A 45 2.26 19.30 3.08
N TYR A 46 2.34 17.97 2.94
CA TYR A 46 2.61 17.06 4.06
C TYR A 46 4.04 17.19 4.61
N TYR A 47 5.04 17.50 3.76
CA TYR A 47 6.44 17.64 4.15
C TYR A 47 6.89 19.12 4.03
N PRO A 48 6.83 19.92 5.12
CA PRO A 48 7.17 21.35 5.07
C PRO A 48 8.60 21.64 4.60
N GLY A 49 9.50 20.67 4.74
CA GLY A 49 10.90 20.74 4.29
C GLY A 49 11.18 20.16 2.91
N SER A 50 10.17 19.67 2.18
CA SER A 50 10.35 18.89 0.94
C SER A 50 11.19 17.61 1.12
N GLU A 51 11.24 17.07 2.34
CA GLU A 51 11.90 15.80 2.65
C GLU A 51 10.89 14.67 2.45
N TRP A 52 10.88 14.08 1.26
CA TRP A 52 9.97 12.97 0.92
C TRP A 52 10.53 11.69 1.53
N ASP A 53 10.17 11.45 2.79
CA ASP A 53 10.62 10.28 3.55
C ASP A 53 9.45 9.55 4.23
N HIS A 54 9.68 8.28 4.54
CA HIS A 54 8.74 7.48 5.30
C HIS A 54 8.61 8.02 6.72
N VAL A 55 7.42 8.46 7.08
CA VAL A 55 7.06 8.79 8.45
C VAL A 55 6.62 7.54 9.21
N SER A 56 7.07 7.40 10.45
CA SER A 56 6.62 6.31 11.32
C SER A 56 5.25 6.65 11.88
N ILE A 57 4.24 5.85 11.55
CA ILE A 57 2.85 6.02 11.99
C ILE A 57 2.43 4.79 12.78
N PRO A 58 1.84 4.95 13.99
CA PRO A 58 1.16 3.86 14.65
C PRO A 58 0.06 3.29 13.75
N LEU A 59 0.01 1.97 13.55
CA LEU A 59 -1.01 1.36 12.67
C LEU A 59 -2.45 1.66 13.13
N ALA A 60 -2.64 1.94 14.43
CA ALA A 60 -3.92 2.38 14.98
C ALA A 60 -4.39 3.74 14.47
N ASP A 61 -3.44 4.60 14.13
CA ASP A 61 -3.70 5.98 13.73
C ASP A 61 -3.62 6.15 12.21
N LEU A 62 -3.18 5.12 11.48
CA LEU A 62 -2.93 5.19 10.03
C LEU A 62 -4.16 5.68 9.25
N VAL A 63 -5.33 5.08 9.47
CA VAL A 63 -6.56 5.46 8.74
C VAL A 63 -6.96 6.89 9.10
N GLN A 64 -6.88 7.24 10.39
CA GLN A 64 -7.22 8.58 10.86
C GLN A 64 -6.27 9.64 10.30
N GLU A 65 -4.98 9.33 10.19
CA GLU A 65 -3.99 10.23 9.63
C GLU A 65 -4.25 10.47 8.14
N VAL A 66 -4.56 9.42 7.37
CA VAL A 66 -4.97 9.58 5.96
C VAL A 66 -6.21 10.46 5.86
N GLU A 67 -7.25 10.19 6.65
CA GLU A 67 -8.47 11.02 6.65
C GLU A 67 -8.18 12.48 7.02
N ARG A 68 -7.29 12.72 7.99
CA ARG A 68 -6.86 14.06 8.39
C ARG A 68 -6.21 14.79 7.21
N VAL A 69 -5.28 14.14 6.51
CA VAL A 69 -4.58 14.72 5.36
C VAL A 69 -5.55 14.97 4.20
N GLU A 70 -6.45 14.05 3.91
CA GLU A 70 -7.48 14.23 2.89
C GLU A 70 -8.42 15.40 3.22
N SER A 71 -8.79 15.58 4.50
CA SER A 71 -9.66 16.67 4.95
C SER A 71 -9.04 18.05 4.76
N GLN A 72 -7.71 18.12 4.67
CA GLN A 72 -6.95 19.35 4.39
C GLN A 72 -6.81 19.63 2.89
N GLY A 73 -7.27 18.71 2.03
CA GLY A 73 -7.20 18.84 0.58
C GLY A 73 -5.81 18.58 0.00
N TRP A 74 -4.90 17.95 0.76
CA TRP A 74 -3.52 17.71 0.33
C TRP A 74 -3.39 16.54 -0.65
N GLY A 75 -4.33 15.59 -0.62
CA GLY A 75 -4.38 14.45 -1.54
C GLY A 75 -5.56 13.55 -1.23
N ARG A 76 -5.68 12.43 -1.95
CA ARG A 76 -6.77 11.47 -1.78
C ARG A 76 -6.37 10.03 -2.08
N VAL A 77 -6.74 9.10 -1.21
CA VAL A 77 -6.45 7.67 -1.38
C VAL A 77 -7.18 7.13 -2.61
N GLY A 78 -6.47 6.39 -3.44
CA GLY A 78 -6.99 5.91 -4.73
C GLY A 78 -7.06 6.99 -5.82
N ALA A 79 -6.51 8.18 -5.57
CA ALA A 79 -6.30 9.22 -6.59
C ALA A 79 -4.88 9.81 -6.55
N ASP A 80 -4.14 9.55 -5.47
CA ASP A 80 -2.76 9.92 -5.26
C ASP A 80 -2.04 8.78 -4.52
N ASP A 81 -0.73 8.61 -4.77
CA ASP A 81 0.02 7.45 -4.27
C ASP A 81 0.24 7.51 -2.75
N LEU A 82 -0.07 6.41 -2.04
CA LEU A 82 0.30 6.19 -0.65
C LEU A 82 1.09 4.88 -0.53
N PHE A 83 2.33 4.98 -0.06
CA PHE A 83 3.19 3.82 0.18
C PHE A 83 3.21 3.50 1.68
N ILE A 84 3.05 2.23 2.03
CA ILE A 84 3.05 1.75 3.41
C ILE A 84 4.00 0.56 3.53
N THR A 85 5.05 0.71 4.31
CA THR A 85 6.08 -0.30 4.54
C THR A 85 5.96 -0.91 5.93
N LEU A 86 6.08 -2.24 5.98
CA LEU A 86 6.27 -3.00 7.21
C LEU A 86 7.65 -3.65 7.12
N LYS A 87 8.68 -2.89 7.50
CA LYS A 87 10.09 -3.27 7.31
C LYS A 87 10.43 -4.62 7.94
N GLU A 88 9.88 -4.93 9.11
CA GLU A 88 10.10 -6.21 9.81
C GLU A 88 9.53 -7.42 9.05
N LEU A 89 8.53 -7.18 8.18
CA LEU A 89 7.89 -8.21 7.37
C LEU A 89 8.41 -8.22 5.93
N GLY A 90 9.29 -7.27 5.56
CA GLY A 90 9.81 -7.16 4.20
C GLY A 90 8.73 -6.91 3.14
N VAL A 91 7.65 -6.19 3.50
CA VAL A 91 6.54 -5.89 2.58
C VAL A 91 6.29 -4.40 2.44
N GLU A 92 5.84 -4.01 1.26
CA GLU A 92 5.36 -2.67 0.93
C GLU A 92 4.02 -2.78 0.20
N PHE A 93 3.05 -1.98 0.64
CA PHE A 93 1.80 -1.74 -0.06
C PHE A 93 1.86 -0.37 -0.71
N ARG A 94 1.42 -0.27 -1.95
CA ARG A 94 1.17 1.01 -2.60
C ARG A 94 -0.31 1.07 -3.00
N PHE A 95 -1.03 2.01 -2.39
CA PHE A 95 -2.39 2.38 -2.77
C PHE A 95 -2.26 3.46 -3.84
N CYS A 96 -2.44 3.08 -5.09
CA CYS A 96 -1.99 3.87 -6.24
C CYS A 96 -3.02 4.94 -6.66
N HIS A 97 -2.53 5.95 -7.38
CA HIS A 97 -3.37 7.00 -7.96
C HIS A 97 -4.34 6.49 -9.05
N GLU A 98 -4.06 5.36 -9.71
CA GLU A 98 -5.00 4.70 -10.63
C GLU A 98 -6.08 3.85 -9.92
N ALA A 99 -6.15 3.93 -8.58
CA ALA A 99 -7.05 3.16 -7.74
C ALA A 99 -6.87 1.63 -7.83
N ASP A 100 -5.68 1.16 -8.17
CA ASP A 100 -5.24 -0.20 -7.92
C ASP A 100 -4.35 -0.27 -6.68
N ILE A 101 -4.02 -1.50 -6.26
CA ILE A 101 -3.18 -1.77 -5.10
C ILE A 101 -2.04 -2.69 -5.53
N HIS A 102 -0.85 -2.29 -5.14
CA HIS A 102 0.37 -3.05 -5.30
C HIS A 102 0.81 -3.60 -3.94
N LEU A 103 1.28 -4.84 -3.93
CA LEU A 103 1.97 -5.48 -2.81
C LEU A 103 3.30 -6.02 -3.28
N THR A 104 4.40 -5.40 -2.85
CA THR A 104 5.76 -5.90 -3.06
C THR A 104 6.22 -6.68 -1.83
N PHE A 105 6.81 -7.85 -2.03
CA PHE A 105 7.24 -8.77 -0.98
C PHE A 105 8.37 -9.69 -1.43
N GLU A 106 9.06 -10.33 -0.48
CA GLU A 106 10.03 -11.38 -0.79
C GLU A 106 9.34 -12.68 -1.23
N ALA A 107 9.84 -13.33 -2.29
CA ALA A 107 9.28 -14.59 -2.76
C ALA A 107 9.23 -15.66 -1.65
N GLY A 108 8.06 -16.31 -1.49
CA GLY A 108 7.82 -17.32 -0.47
C GLY A 108 7.23 -16.79 0.84
N ALA A 109 7.00 -15.47 0.96
CA ALA A 109 6.28 -14.92 2.10
C ALA A 109 4.79 -15.32 2.06
N GLU A 110 4.28 -15.84 3.19
CA GLU A 110 2.87 -16.25 3.33
C GLU A 110 1.87 -15.11 3.06
N LEU A 111 2.29 -13.87 3.30
CA LEU A 111 1.47 -12.68 3.04
C LEU A 111 1.12 -12.52 1.56
N GLY A 112 2.03 -12.85 0.64
CA GLY A 112 1.77 -12.74 -0.79
C GLY A 112 0.60 -13.64 -1.22
N GLU A 113 0.64 -14.91 -0.83
CA GLU A 113 -0.45 -15.86 -1.11
C GLU A 113 -1.75 -15.44 -0.44
N PHE A 114 -1.70 -15.01 0.83
CA PHE A 114 -2.89 -14.55 1.55
C PHE A 114 -3.60 -13.40 0.82
N TYR A 115 -2.86 -12.37 0.41
CA TYR A 115 -3.45 -11.21 -0.29
C TYR A 115 -3.87 -11.57 -1.71
N PHE A 116 -3.13 -12.43 -2.42
CA PHE A 116 -3.55 -12.91 -3.73
C PHE A 116 -4.91 -13.63 -3.68
N GLU A 117 -5.07 -14.57 -2.75
CA GLU A 117 -6.33 -15.31 -2.57
C GLU A 117 -7.47 -14.41 -2.13
N ARG A 118 -7.22 -13.52 -1.16
CA ARG A 118 -8.20 -12.55 -0.68
C ARG A 118 -8.69 -11.64 -1.81
N TRP A 119 -7.78 -11.01 -2.54
CA TRP A 119 -8.11 -10.09 -3.63
C TRP A 119 -8.82 -10.82 -4.78
N SER A 120 -8.44 -12.07 -5.05
CA SER A 120 -9.17 -12.92 -6.00
C SER A 120 -10.62 -13.17 -5.54
N ALA A 121 -10.83 -13.50 -4.27
CA ALA A 121 -12.16 -13.73 -3.70
C ALA A 121 -13.04 -12.47 -3.65
N LEU A 122 -12.42 -11.29 -3.52
CA LEU A 122 -13.11 -10.00 -3.58
C LEU A 122 -13.37 -9.51 -5.01
N GLY A 123 -12.86 -10.20 -6.03
CA GLY A 123 -13.03 -9.84 -7.44
C GLY A 123 -12.10 -8.71 -7.91
N PHE A 124 -10.98 -8.47 -7.23
CA PHE A 124 -10.02 -7.40 -7.57
C PHE A 124 -9.06 -7.79 -8.73
N ALA A 125 -9.21 -9.00 -9.27
CA ALA A 125 -8.43 -9.54 -10.38
C ALA A 125 -6.89 -9.36 -10.23
N PRO A 126 -6.28 -9.83 -9.12
CA PRO A 126 -4.85 -9.68 -8.90
C PRO A 126 -4.03 -10.43 -9.94
N SER A 127 -2.89 -9.85 -10.34
CA SER A 127 -1.86 -10.49 -11.13
C SER A 127 -0.52 -10.41 -10.40
N GLU A 128 0.25 -11.48 -10.42
CA GLU A 128 1.55 -11.56 -9.78
C GLU A 128 2.68 -11.52 -10.79
N TRP A 129 3.74 -10.78 -10.45
CA TRP A 129 4.87 -10.51 -11.31
C TRP A 129 6.18 -10.65 -10.56
N GLU A 130 7.21 -10.99 -11.31
CA GLU A 130 8.60 -10.85 -10.89
C GLU A 130 9.00 -9.38 -10.81
N VAL A 131 9.71 -8.96 -9.77
CA VAL A 131 10.26 -7.60 -9.67
C VAL A 131 11.72 -7.60 -10.12
N LEU A 132 12.00 -6.84 -11.17
CA LEU A 132 13.35 -6.59 -11.68
C LEU A 132 14.00 -5.41 -10.94
N HIS A 133 15.23 -5.08 -11.33
CA HIS A 133 15.94 -3.93 -10.76
C HIS A 133 15.17 -2.62 -10.96
N ALA A 134 15.18 -1.79 -9.92
CA ALA A 134 14.49 -0.50 -9.86
C ALA A 134 12.95 -0.58 -9.99
N GLY A 135 12.32 -1.63 -9.44
CA GLY A 135 10.85 -1.72 -9.34
C GLY A 135 10.14 -1.98 -10.67
N LYS A 136 10.87 -2.38 -11.72
CA LYS A 136 10.26 -2.73 -13.01
C LYS A 136 9.66 -4.13 -12.95
N LEU A 137 8.42 -4.27 -13.43
CA LEU A 137 7.79 -5.57 -13.61
C LEU A 137 8.53 -6.40 -14.66
N GLY A 138 8.80 -7.66 -14.32
CA GLY A 138 9.43 -8.67 -15.14
C GLY A 138 8.40 -9.65 -15.72
N ALA A 139 8.68 -10.95 -15.59
CA ALA A 139 7.78 -11.99 -16.08
C ALA A 139 6.52 -12.08 -15.21
N LYS A 140 5.37 -12.29 -15.86
CA LYS A 140 4.12 -12.61 -15.17
C LYS A 140 4.19 -14.03 -14.60
N ILE A 141 3.77 -14.18 -13.35
CA ILE A 141 3.72 -15.47 -12.64
C ILE A 141 2.32 -16.08 -12.74
N ARG A 142 1.27 -15.29 -12.47
CA ARG A 142 -0.16 -15.68 -12.57
C ARG A 142 -1.06 -14.47 -12.77
#